data_AF-A0A222SXD1-F1
#
_entry.id   AF-A0A222SXD1-F1
#
_cell.length_a   1.000
_cell.length_b   1.000
_cell.length_c   1.000
_cell.angle_alpha   90.00
_cell.angle_beta   90.00
_cell.angle_gamma   90.00
#
_symmetry.space_group_name_H-M   'P 1'
#
loop_
_entity.id
_entity.type
_entity.pdbx_description
1 polymer ?
#
loop_
_entity_poly.entity_id
_entity_poly.type
_entity_poly.pdbx_seq_one_letter_code
_entity_poly.pdbx_strand_id
1 'polypeptide(L)'
;MGNDRSGTGAETVSGPGYALLLAAGPAGRQRLMDAAAALPQLAAVSPAALLGTPGGASVVQLVDPADPQTVLTHLRTAAAHPGPVLVHLAGQLTLDAKQRLPHLALARTTPRTARYTALPWHWLAAELGRRPPGSTVVVADLVADETAWPPLRAAGPSGLAAGLTLYGTVAPAPPKRGAPPKRGMATPDYSRAFAGLLRGAAERPPLALLHQRAAMEAGLGSGPELLLDGAGPGEAYAVPDAAPGPEVAGWAGQTGSAGAAGPVAVTPPRMPPGPPESFLSADPRPAPPSLRPPQPTHAPLPPPPRRAPVADPLAATHAAIFEAANSGRHSEAASMAAFWEQEALRAAGPRSDEAIHWLEVRADLSRIAGDPARACELWLAVADARLGNGEPVGHPEVEGAVDRAHHQWQFVQDRARAGALALPLMELRSRVPGRKPGALEAVRRRAELLRAPARTR
;
A
#
# COMPACT_ATOMS: atom_id res chain seq x y z
N MET A 1 12.19 -53.03 12.26
CA MET A 1 13.11 -51.89 12.09
C MET A 1 12.81 -51.27 10.73
N GLY A 2 11.76 -50.46 10.66
CA GLY A 2 11.30 -49.82 9.43
C GLY A 2 10.78 -48.45 9.80
N ASN A 3 11.57 -47.41 9.50
CA ASN A 3 11.14 -46.03 9.73
C ASN A 3 10.52 -45.52 8.42
N ASP A 4 9.19 -45.57 8.38
CA ASP A 4 8.39 -44.67 7.57
C ASP A 4 8.57 -43.24 8.08
N ARG A 5 9.11 -42.36 7.23
CA ARG A 5 9.01 -40.91 7.43
C ARG A 5 7.73 -40.44 6.76
N SER A 6 6.63 -40.51 7.50
CA SER A 6 5.36 -39.86 7.20
C SER A 6 5.46 -38.35 7.44
N GLY A 7 4.82 -37.60 6.56
CA GLY A 7 5.07 -36.19 6.31
C GLY A 7 4.54 -35.23 7.36
N THR A 8 5.22 -34.09 7.45
CA THR A 8 4.75 -32.88 8.14
C THR A 8 4.57 -31.79 7.09
N GLY A 9 3.46 -31.86 6.37
CA GLY A 9 3.01 -30.79 5.48
C GLY A 9 2.38 -29.68 6.30
N ALA A 10 3.19 -28.75 6.81
CA ALA A 10 2.70 -27.40 6.99
C ALA A 10 2.57 -26.81 5.57
N GLU A 11 1.37 -26.88 4.99
CA GLU A 11 1.05 -26.13 3.78
C GLU A 11 1.11 -24.63 4.13
N THR A 12 2.31 -24.07 4.10
CA THR A 12 2.52 -22.72 3.58
C THR A 12 1.67 -22.63 2.32
N VAL A 13 0.85 -21.58 2.17
CA VAL A 13 0.12 -21.32 0.93
C VAL A 13 1.16 -21.07 -0.17
N SER A 14 1.65 -22.16 -0.73
CA SER A 14 2.77 -22.28 -1.67
C SER A 14 2.19 -22.55 -3.06
N GLY A 15 1.09 -21.87 -3.37
CA GLY A 15 0.57 -21.79 -4.72
C GLY A 15 1.25 -20.63 -5.46
N PRO A 16 1.27 -20.65 -6.81
CA PRO A 16 1.71 -19.51 -7.58
C PRO A 16 0.91 -18.26 -7.19
N GLY A 17 1.52 -17.08 -7.28
CA GLY A 17 0.82 -15.81 -7.09
C GLY A 17 0.25 -15.24 -8.39
N TYR A 18 -0.58 -14.22 -8.28
CA TYR A 18 -1.10 -13.49 -9.43
C TYR A 18 -0.94 -11.98 -9.24
N ALA A 19 -0.30 -11.31 -10.21
CA ALA A 19 -0.14 -9.87 -10.22
C ALA A 19 -0.89 -9.25 -11.40
N LEU A 20 -1.75 -8.27 -11.11
CA LEU A 20 -2.40 -7.43 -12.11
C LEU A 20 -1.80 -6.02 -12.04
N LEU A 21 -1.10 -5.60 -13.09
CA LEU A 21 -0.51 -4.27 -13.22
C LEU A 21 -1.39 -3.44 -14.15
N LEU A 22 -2.12 -2.48 -13.60
CA LEU A 22 -3.02 -1.61 -14.35
C LEU A 22 -2.47 -0.19 -14.37
N ALA A 23 -2.19 0.32 -15.57
CA ALA A 23 -2.01 1.73 -15.83
C ALA A 23 -3.23 2.26 -16.56
N ALA A 24 -3.93 3.23 -16.00
CA ALA A 24 -5.18 3.74 -16.55
C ALA A 24 -5.25 5.27 -16.50
N GLY A 25 -5.40 5.90 -17.66
CA GLY A 25 -5.74 7.31 -17.74
C GLY A 25 -6.54 7.66 -19.00
N PRO A 26 -7.33 8.75 -18.96
CA PRO A 26 -8.08 9.20 -20.12
C PRO A 26 -7.13 9.60 -21.26
N ALA A 27 -7.55 9.40 -22.50
CA ALA A 27 -6.77 9.83 -23.66
C ALA A 27 -6.85 11.37 -23.83
N GLY A 28 -5.78 11.95 -24.37
CA GLY A 28 -5.75 13.36 -24.78
C GLY A 28 -5.69 14.35 -23.61
N ARG A 29 -6.36 15.49 -23.75
CA ARG A 29 -6.19 16.68 -22.89
C ARG A 29 -6.66 16.53 -21.45
N GLN A 30 -7.45 15.49 -21.16
CA GLN A 30 -7.97 15.22 -19.81
C GLN A 30 -7.01 14.38 -18.97
N ARG A 31 -5.90 13.92 -19.57
CA ARG A 31 -4.89 13.11 -18.88
C ARG A 31 -4.11 13.95 -17.88
N LEU A 32 -4.18 13.55 -16.62
CA LEU A 32 -3.46 14.21 -15.53
C LEU A 32 -2.19 13.47 -15.11
N MET A 33 -2.03 12.19 -15.47
CA MET A 33 -0.88 11.36 -15.10
C MET A 33 -0.36 10.49 -16.26
N ASP A 34 0.95 10.31 -16.33
CA ASP A 34 1.62 9.35 -17.20
C ASP A 34 1.61 7.96 -16.55
N ALA A 35 0.43 7.38 -16.38
CA ALA A 35 0.27 6.12 -15.67
C ALA A 35 1.09 4.96 -16.29
N ALA A 36 1.24 4.95 -17.61
CA ALA A 36 1.97 3.92 -18.33
C ALA A 36 3.46 3.88 -17.97
N ALA A 37 4.05 5.00 -17.50
CA ALA A 37 5.44 5.07 -17.06
C ALA A 37 5.75 4.21 -15.81
N ALA A 38 4.73 3.72 -15.09
CA ALA A 38 4.89 2.79 -13.99
C ALA A 38 5.25 1.36 -14.47
N LEU A 39 4.70 0.94 -15.62
CA LEU A 39 4.74 -0.47 -16.04
C LEU A 39 6.13 -1.00 -16.39
N PRO A 40 6.99 -0.28 -17.16
CA PRO A 40 8.33 -0.78 -17.46
C PRO A 40 9.17 -1.04 -16.19
N GLN A 41 8.95 -0.23 -15.16
CA GLN A 41 9.69 -0.33 -13.90
C GLN A 41 9.23 -1.54 -13.09
N LEU A 42 7.92 -1.77 -13.02
CA LEU A 42 7.32 -2.93 -12.36
C LEU A 42 7.62 -4.23 -13.12
N ALA A 43 7.65 -4.19 -14.45
CA ALA A 43 7.98 -5.33 -15.30
C ALA A 43 9.44 -5.79 -15.11
N ALA A 44 10.34 -4.90 -14.69
CA ALA A 44 11.71 -5.22 -14.35
C ALA A 44 11.89 -5.85 -12.96
N VAL A 45 10.81 -5.95 -12.16
CA VAL A 45 10.81 -6.64 -10.86
C VAL A 45 10.52 -8.11 -11.08
N SER A 46 11.25 -9.00 -10.39
CA SER A 46 10.96 -10.43 -10.46
C SER A 46 9.55 -10.73 -9.91
N PRO A 47 8.77 -11.65 -10.49
CA PRO A 47 7.43 -11.96 -9.99
C PRO A 47 7.43 -12.45 -8.53
N ALA A 48 8.51 -13.12 -8.10
CA ALA A 48 8.71 -13.54 -6.72
C ALA A 48 8.90 -12.35 -5.77
N ALA A 49 9.70 -11.33 -6.15
CA ALA A 49 9.84 -10.10 -5.36
C ALA A 49 8.55 -9.27 -5.37
N LEU A 50 7.83 -9.25 -6.48
CA LEU A 50 6.58 -8.51 -6.62
C LEU A 50 5.48 -9.07 -5.70
N LEU A 51 5.37 -10.39 -5.58
CA LEU A 51 4.32 -11.04 -4.78
C LEU A 51 4.79 -11.49 -3.40
N GLY A 52 6.10 -11.57 -3.15
CA GLY A 52 6.67 -12.04 -1.88
C GLY A 52 6.49 -13.54 -1.69
N THR A 53 6.41 -14.31 -2.78
CA THR A 53 6.30 -15.77 -2.72
C THR A 53 7.29 -16.44 -3.67
N PRO A 54 7.90 -17.56 -3.25
CA PRO A 54 8.87 -18.29 -4.06
C PRO A 54 8.20 -19.17 -5.14
N GLY A 55 6.89 -19.43 -5.03
CA GLY A 55 6.13 -20.36 -5.88
C GLY A 55 5.88 -19.93 -7.33
N GLY A 56 6.58 -18.88 -7.81
CA GLY A 56 6.35 -18.28 -9.12
C GLY A 56 5.04 -17.48 -9.18
N ALA A 57 4.85 -16.71 -10.26
CA ALA A 57 3.64 -15.93 -10.41
C ALA A 57 3.30 -15.58 -11.86
N SER A 58 2.00 -15.45 -12.11
CA SER A 58 1.45 -14.91 -13.35
C SER A 58 1.32 -13.40 -13.24
N VAL A 59 1.94 -12.66 -14.16
CA VAL A 59 1.84 -11.19 -14.21
C VAL A 59 1.08 -10.80 -15.47
N VAL A 60 -0.01 -10.05 -15.30
CA VAL A 60 -0.81 -9.50 -16.39
C VAL A 60 -0.76 -7.99 -16.34
N GLN A 61 -0.51 -7.35 -17.49
CA GLN A 61 -0.43 -5.90 -17.60
C GLN A 61 -1.57 -5.37 -18.46
N LEU A 62 -2.23 -4.33 -17.99
CA LEU A 62 -3.26 -3.58 -18.72
C LEU A 62 -2.80 -2.13 -18.86
N VAL A 63 -2.70 -1.67 -20.11
CA VAL A 63 -2.27 -0.31 -20.43
C VAL A 63 -3.43 0.43 -21.06
N ASP A 64 -3.87 1.50 -20.40
CA ASP A 64 -4.97 2.38 -20.82
C ASP A 64 -6.16 1.60 -21.39
N PRO A 65 -6.76 0.67 -20.62
CA PRO A 65 -7.92 -0.06 -21.10
C PRO A 65 -9.06 0.90 -21.42
N ALA A 66 -9.79 0.65 -22.51
CA ALA A 66 -10.84 1.54 -23.00
C ALA A 66 -12.24 1.20 -22.48
N ASP A 67 -12.40 0.00 -21.91
CA ASP A 67 -13.67 -0.58 -21.50
C ASP A 67 -13.58 -1.15 -20.08
N PRO A 68 -14.48 -0.75 -19.16
CA PRO A 68 -14.47 -1.24 -17.79
C PRO A 68 -14.74 -2.75 -17.68
N GLN A 69 -15.47 -3.38 -18.60
CA GLN A 69 -15.73 -4.82 -18.54
C GLN A 69 -14.47 -5.64 -18.77
N THR A 70 -13.57 -5.16 -19.63
CA THR A 70 -12.23 -5.75 -19.80
C THR A 70 -11.47 -5.76 -18.47
N VAL A 71 -11.46 -4.63 -17.75
CA VAL A 71 -10.77 -4.55 -16.44
C VAL A 71 -11.42 -5.46 -15.40
N LEU A 72 -12.76 -5.49 -15.33
CA LEU A 72 -13.49 -6.37 -14.42
C LEU A 72 -13.23 -7.85 -14.70
N THR A 73 -13.07 -8.24 -15.97
CA THR A 73 -12.75 -9.62 -16.34
C THR A 73 -11.38 -10.03 -15.79
N HIS A 74 -10.38 -9.16 -15.90
CA HIS A 74 -9.06 -9.40 -15.31
C HIS A 74 -9.07 -9.36 -13.78
N LEU A 75 -9.86 -8.47 -13.17
CA LEU A 75 -10.05 -8.43 -11.71
C LEU A 75 -10.71 -9.70 -11.20
N ARG A 76 -11.73 -10.24 -11.88
CA ARG A 76 -12.37 -11.52 -11.53
C ARG A 76 -11.41 -12.69 -11.66
N THR A 77 -10.58 -12.68 -12.71
CA THR A 77 -9.53 -13.69 -12.91
C THR A 77 -8.52 -13.65 -11.77
N ALA A 78 -8.05 -12.45 -11.39
CA ALA A 78 -7.21 -12.27 -10.22
C ALA A 78 -7.92 -12.72 -8.93
N ALA A 79 -9.20 -12.34 -8.78
CA ALA A 79 -10.01 -12.65 -7.61
C ALA A 79 -10.20 -14.16 -7.40
N ALA A 80 -10.27 -14.94 -8.48
CA ALA A 80 -10.41 -16.39 -8.45
C ALA A 80 -9.10 -17.15 -8.17
N HIS A 81 -7.94 -16.48 -8.18
CA HIS A 81 -6.65 -17.14 -8.06
C HIS A 81 -6.40 -17.72 -6.65
N PRO A 82 -6.05 -19.00 -6.43
CA PRO A 82 -5.97 -19.56 -5.07
C PRO A 82 -4.85 -18.97 -4.21
N GLY A 83 -3.72 -18.59 -4.83
CA GLY A 83 -2.56 -17.98 -4.16
C GLY A 83 -2.67 -16.47 -3.93
N PRO A 84 -1.61 -15.81 -3.45
CA PRO A 84 -1.61 -14.38 -3.15
C PRO A 84 -1.83 -13.54 -4.41
N VAL A 85 -2.56 -12.44 -4.25
CA VAL A 85 -2.90 -11.51 -5.33
C VAL A 85 -2.34 -10.13 -5.02
N LEU A 86 -1.64 -9.54 -5.99
CA LEU A 86 -1.25 -8.14 -5.97
C LEU A 86 -1.90 -7.39 -7.14
N VAL A 87 -2.59 -6.31 -6.85
CA VAL A 87 -3.11 -5.40 -7.87
C VAL A 87 -2.38 -4.07 -7.75
N HIS A 88 -1.61 -3.71 -8.77
CA HIS A 88 -0.98 -2.39 -8.86
C HIS A 88 -1.83 -1.47 -9.75
N LEU A 89 -2.14 -0.27 -9.27
CA LEU A 89 -2.99 0.72 -9.93
C LEU A 89 -2.21 2.02 -10.09
N ALA A 90 -1.80 2.38 -11.31
CA ALA A 90 -1.36 3.74 -11.62
C ALA A 90 -2.47 4.42 -12.42
N GLY A 91 -2.90 5.63 -12.05
CA GLY A 91 -3.94 6.28 -12.83
C GLY A 91 -4.63 7.50 -12.25
N GLN A 92 -5.76 7.85 -12.85
CA GLN A 92 -6.52 9.06 -12.53
C GLN A 92 -7.88 8.73 -11.89
N LEU A 93 -8.19 9.38 -10.77
CA LEU A 93 -9.50 9.33 -10.11
C LEU A 93 -10.37 10.54 -10.50
N THR A 94 -11.64 10.26 -10.79
CA THR A 94 -12.72 11.23 -11.03
C THR A 94 -13.93 10.83 -10.19
N LEU A 95 -14.79 11.79 -9.82
CA LEU A 95 -16.12 11.44 -9.31
C LEU A 95 -17.11 11.40 -10.45
N ASP A 96 -18.08 10.49 -10.39
CA ASP A 96 -19.20 10.54 -11.32
C ASP A 96 -20.11 11.75 -11.01
N ALA A 97 -20.72 12.32 -12.05
CA ALA A 97 -21.50 13.54 -11.91
C ALA A 97 -22.82 13.37 -11.12
N LYS A 98 -23.33 12.14 -10.96
CA LYS A 98 -24.67 11.88 -10.41
C LYS A 98 -24.64 11.37 -8.97
N GLN A 99 -23.83 10.35 -8.68
CA GLN A 99 -23.69 9.72 -7.37
C GLN A 99 -22.45 10.22 -6.61
N ARG A 100 -21.58 10.98 -7.27
CA ARG A 100 -20.35 11.55 -6.67
C ARG A 100 -19.44 10.46 -6.08
N LEU A 101 -19.43 9.27 -6.68
CA LEU A 101 -18.59 8.15 -6.25
C LEU A 101 -17.24 8.12 -6.99
N PRO A 102 -16.16 7.66 -6.34
CA PRO A 102 -14.86 7.52 -6.99
C PRO A 102 -14.88 6.50 -8.14
N HIS A 103 -14.32 6.91 -9.27
CA HIS A 103 -14.10 6.07 -10.44
C HIS A 103 -12.65 6.23 -10.93
N LEU A 104 -12.02 5.11 -11.28
CA LEU A 104 -10.73 5.09 -11.99
C LEU A 104 -10.98 5.35 -13.48
N ALA A 105 -10.48 6.48 -13.97
CA ALA A 105 -10.64 6.90 -15.35
C ALA A 105 -9.88 5.97 -16.32
N LEU A 106 -10.58 5.56 -17.37
CA LEU A 106 -10.10 4.68 -18.43
C LEU A 106 -9.86 5.49 -19.71
N ALA A 107 -9.34 4.88 -20.78
CA ALA A 107 -8.90 5.61 -21.97
C ALA A 107 -9.99 6.47 -22.63
N ARG A 108 -11.26 6.03 -22.57
CA ARG A 108 -12.42 6.76 -23.13
C ARG A 108 -13.15 7.64 -22.11
N THR A 109 -12.63 7.74 -20.88
CA THR A 109 -13.29 8.50 -19.82
C THR A 109 -13.21 10.00 -20.06
N THR A 110 -14.37 10.65 -19.92
CA THR A 110 -14.50 12.10 -19.80
C THR A 110 -15.31 12.41 -18.55
N PRO A 111 -15.24 13.65 -18.00
CA PRO A 111 -16.02 14.01 -16.81
C PRO A 111 -17.53 13.72 -16.93
N ARG A 112 -18.09 13.86 -18.15
CA ARG A 112 -19.51 13.61 -18.43
C ARG A 112 -19.86 12.12 -18.58
N THR A 113 -18.90 11.27 -18.93
CA THR A 113 -19.13 9.86 -19.26
C THR A 113 -18.60 8.90 -18.20
N ALA A 114 -17.92 9.41 -17.16
CA ALA A 114 -17.24 8.62 -16.14
C ALA A 114 -18.11 7.48 -15.57
N ARG A 115 -19.39 7.72 -15.33
CA ARG A 115 -20.33 6.68 -14.84
C ARG A 115 -20.41 5.42 -15.72
N TYR A 116 -20.19 5.56 -17.03
CA TYR A 116 -20.36 4.48 -18.00
C TYR A 116 -19.03 3.96 -18.55
N THR A 117 -17.99 4.80 -18.55
CA THR A 117 -16.71 4.49 -19.21
C THR A 117 -15.56 4.31 -18.24
N ALA A 118 -15.65 4.83 -17.01
CA ALA A 118 -14.65 4.64 -15.98
C ALA A 118 -14.97 3.40 -15.13
N LEU A 119 -13.98 2.86 -14.42
CA LEU A 119 -14.18 1.75 -13.50
C LEU A 119 -14.65 2.29 -12.14
N PRO A 120 -15.86 1.96 -11.65
CA PRO A 120 -16.29 2.37 -10.32
C PRO A 120 -15.41 1.74 -9.24
N TRP A 121 -14.89 2.55 -8.30
CA TRP A 121 -13.95 2.07 -7.28
C TRP A 121 -14.57 0.99 -6.39
N HIS A 122 -15.85 1.15 -6.05
CA HIS A 122 -16.57 0.18 -5.23
C HIS A 122 -16.75 -1.19 -5.93
N TRP A 123 -16.72 -1.26 -7.26
CA TRP A 123 -16.71 -2.55 -7.97
C TRP A 123 -15.36 -3.24 -7.87
N LEU A 124 -14.26 -2.49 -8.00
CA LEU A 124 -12.93 -3.01 -7.75
C LEU A 124 -12.83 -3.58 -6.32
N ALA A 125 -13.30 -2.81 -5.34
CA ALA A 125 -13.32 -3.24 -3.95
C ALA A 125 -14.19 -4.50 -3.75
N ALA A 126 -15.38 -4.55 -4.34
CA ALA A 126 -16.29 -5.69 -4.23
C ALA A 126 -15.77 -6.97 -4.90
N GLU A 127 -15.05 -6.87 -6.02
CA GLU A 127 -14.45 -8.05 -6.68
C GLU A 127 -13.30 -8.62 -5.85
N LEU A 128 -12.42 -7.76 -5.34
CA LEU A 128 -11.25 -8.18 -4.55
C LEU A 128 -11.59 -8.58 -3.11
N GLY A 129 -12.63 -7.95 -2.53
CA GLY A 129 -13.11 -8.23 -1.17
C GLY A 129 -13.78 -9.60 -1.00
N ARG A 130 -14.03 -10.34 -2.09
CA ARG A 130 -14.51 -11.75 -2.03
C ARG A 130 -13.43 -12.71 -1.56
N ARG A 131 -12.16 -12.29 -1.62
CA ARG A 131 -11.01 -13.11 -1.22
C ARG A 131 -10.82 -13.10 0.29
N PRO A 132 -10.20 -14.14 0.88
CA PRO A 132 -9.84 -14.14 2.29
C PRO A 132 -9.02 -12.90 2.68
N PRO A 133 -9.25 -12.28 3.85
CA PRO A 133 -8.47 -11.15 4.32
C PRO A 133 -6.96 -11.44 4.31
N GLY A 134 -6.16 -10.47 3.86
CA GLY A 134 -4.69 -10.61 3.77
C GLY A 134 -4.19 -11.40 2.56
N SER A 135 -5.07 -12.01 1.74
CA SER A 135 -4.66 -12.71 0.51
C SER A 135 -4.57 -11.79 -0.72
N THR A 136 -5.04 -10.55 -0.59
CA THR A 136 -5.03 -9.55 -1.66
C THR A 136 -4.42 -8.25 -1.16
N VAL A 137 -3.50 -7.71 -1.94
CA VAL A 137 -2.90 -6.40 -1.73
C VAL A 137 -3.23 -5.52 -2.92
N VAL A 138 -3.62 -4.27 -2.65
CA VAL A 138 -3.74 -3.23 -3.67
C VAL A 138 -2.68 -2.17 -3.42
N VAL A 139 -1.89 -1.84 -4.43
CA VAL A 139 -0.88 -0.78 -4.41
C VAL A 139 -1.30 0.28 -5.43
N ALA A 140 -1.43 1.53 -5.03
CA ALA A 140 -2.04 2.58 -5.84
C ALA A 140 -1.16 3.84 -5.93
N ASP A 141 -1.02 4.39 -7.13
CA ASP A 141 -0.32 5.63 -7.43
C ASP A 141 -1.24 6.49 -8.29
N LEU A 142 -2.01 7.35 -7.62
CA LEU A 142 -3.19 7.98 -8.21
C LEU A 142 -3.07 9.49 -8.22
N VAL A 143 -3.63 10.10 -9.26
CA VAL A 143 -3.94 11.53 -9.29
C VAL A 143 -5.45 11.74 -9.23
N ALA A 144 -5.92 12.59 -8.32
CA ALA A 144 -7.33 12.96 -8.26
C ALA A 144 -7.57 14.26 -9.04
N ASP A 145 -8.58 14.26 -9.91
CA ASP A 145 -8.99 15.47 -10.60
C ASP A 145 -9.66 16.49 -9.65
N GLU A 146 -10.02 17.64 -10.18
CA GLU A 146 -10.68 18.72 -9.43
C GLU A 146 -12.03 18.33 -8.82
N THR A 147 -12.68 17.28 -9.35
CA THR A 147 -13.95 16.78 -8.83
C THR A 147 -13.77 15.81 -7.67
N ALA A 148 -12.69 15.01 -7.70
CA ALA A 148 -12.39 13.96 -6.74
C ALA A 148 -11.50 14.43 -5.59
N TRP A 149 -10.60 15.36 -5.82
CA TRP A 149 -9.62 15.76 -4.82
C TRP A 149 -10.24 16.32 -3.53
N PRO A 150 -11.16 17.31 -3.56
CA PRO A 150 -11.68 17.88 -2.31
C PRO A 150 -12.43 16.87 -1.43
N PRO A 151 -13.34 16.03 -1.97
CA PRO A 151 -14.01 15.00 -1.17
C PRO A 151 -13.06 13.93 -0.64
N LEU A 152 -12.08 13.48 -1.43
CA LEU A 152 -11.10 12.49 -0.99
C LEU A 152 -10.22 13.04 0.14
N ARG A 153 -9.78 14.29 0.02
CA ARG A 153 -9.00 14.95 1.06
C ARG A 153 -9.79 15.11 2.37
N ALA A 154 -11.09 15.41 2.27
CA ALA A 154 -11.96 15.50 3.44
C ALA A 154 -12.22 14.13 4.09
N ALA A 155 -12.40 13.08 3.29
CA ALA A 155 -12.64 11.72 3.76
C ALA A 155 -11.37 11.01 4.28
N GLY A 156 -10.19 11.49 3.89
CA GLY A 156 -8.91 10.89 4.23
C GLY A 156 -8.65 9.53 3.55
N PRO A 157 -7.58 8.82 3.93
CA PRO A 157 -7.17 7.55 3.31
C PRO A 157 -8.25 6.46 3.33
N SER A 158 -9.09 6.45 4.37
CA SER A 158 -10.20 5.52 4.53
C SER A 158 -11.26 5.62 3.43
N GLY A 159 -11.37 6.77 2.75
CA GLY A 159 -12.36 6.99 1.69
C GLY A 159 -12.18 6.08 0.46
N LEU A 160 -10.99 5.50 0.28
CA LEU A 160 -10.70 4.54 -0.79
C LEU A 160 -10.43 3.12 -0.28
N ALA A 161 -10.18 2.95 1.02
CA ALA A 161 -9.81 1.64 1.56
C ALA A 161 -10.91 0.60 1.31
N ALA A 162 -12.20 0.92 1.53
CA ALA A 162 -13.35 0.06 1.16
C ALA A 162 -13.18 -1.45 1.49
N GLY A 163 -12.50 -1.78 2.60
CA GLY A 163 -12.19 -3.16 3.01
C GLY A 163 -10.96 -3.81 2.35
N LEU A 164 -10.25 -3.09 1.50
CA LEU A 164 -9.01 -3.49 0.84
C LEU A 164 -7.79 -3.20 1.74
N THR A 165 -6.80 -4.09 1.66
CA THR A 165 -5.43 -3.77 2.07
C THR A 165 -4.79 -2.89 1.00
N LEU A 166 -4.95 -1.58 1.16
CA LEU A 166 -4.61 -0.55 0.15
C LEU A 166 -3.39 0.28 0.60
N TYR A 167 -2.33 0.24 -0.21
CA TYR A 167 -1.11 1.02 -0.01
C TYR A 167 -0.87 2.02 -1.15
N GLY A 168 -0.17 3.11 -0.89
CA GLY A 168 0.30 4.04 -1.92
C GLY A 168 -0.14 5.49 -1.74
N THR A 169 -0.43 6.21 -2.82
CA THR A 169 -0.64 7.66 -2.76
C THR A 169 -1.79 8.13 -3.65
N VAL A 170 -2.44 9.22 -3.22
CA VAL A 170 -3.33 10.02 -4.04
C VAL A 170 -2.87 11.47 -4.01
N ALA A 171 -2.38 11.97 -5.15
CA ALA A 171 -1.98 13.36 -5.31
C ALA A 171 -3.10 14.20 -5.94
N PRO A 172 -3.19 15.51 -5.65
CA PRO A 172 -4.05 16.41 -6.41
C PRO A 172 -3.58 16.56 -7.86
N ALA A 173 -4.51 16.93 -8.75
CA ALA A 173 -4.18 17.36 -10.10
C ALA A 173 -3.12 18.49 -10.10
N PRO A 174 -2.13 18.44 -11.01
CA PRO A 174 -1.11 19.47 -11.11
C PRO A 174 -1.73 20.86 -11.40
N PRO A 175 -1.18 21.95 -10.84
CA PRO A 175 -1.78 23.28 -10.93
C PRO A 175 -1.87 23.79 -12.38
N LYS A 176 -3.07 24.27 -12.77
CA LYS A 176 -3.38 24.73 -14.14
C LYS A 176 -2.91 26.16 -14.50
N ARG A 177 -2.31 26.95 -13.59
CA ARG A 177 -2.03 28.39 -13.83
C ARG A 177 -0.55 28.78 -13.72
N GLY A 178 -0.05 29.44 -14.77
CA GLY A 178 1.14 30.32 -14.73
C GLY A 178 2.51 29.68 -14.98
N ALA A 179 2.61 28.36 -15.10
CA ALA A 179 3.86 27.70 -15.46
C ALA A 179 4.04 27.63 -16.99
N PRO A 180 5.28 27.76 -17.51
CA PRO A 180 5.54 27.57 -18.95
C PRO A 180 5.04 26.19 -19.42
N PRO A 181 4.72 26.01 -20.72
CA PRO A 181 3.88 24.93 -21.27
C PRO A 181 4.42 23.48 -21.17
N LYS A 182 5.31 23.17 -20.21
CA LYS A 182 5.83 21.83 -19.90
C LYS A 182 6.02 21.59 -18.38
N ARG A 183 5.04 21.96 -17.56
CA ARG A 183 4.83 21.35 -16.23
C ARG A 183 3.36 20.93 -16.14
N GLY A 184 2.93 19.86 -16.79
CA GLY A 184 3.63 18.62 -17.13
C GLY A 184 2.90 17.55 -16.34
N MET A 185 2.19 16.68 -17.06
CA MET A 185 1.47 15.52 -16.55
C MET A 185 2.17 14.86 -15.35
N ALA A 186 1.42 14.53 -14.29
CA ALA A 186 1.97 13.90 -13.09
C ALA A 186 2.68 12.59 -13.45
N THR A 187 3.80 12.32 -12.78
CA THR A 187 4.55 11.08 -12.94
C THR A 187 4.24 10.11 -11.81
N PRO A 188 4.23 8.78 -12.07
CA PRO A 188 3.98 7.77 -11.04
C PRO A 188 5.24 7.53 -10.21
N ASP A 189 5.60 8.53 -9.41
CA ASP A 189 6.86 8.56 -8.66
C ASP A 189 6.88 7.54 -7.52
N TYR A 190 5.72 7.31 -6.89
CA TYR A 190 5.57 6.25 -5.89
C TYR A 190 5.80 4.86 -6.51
N SER A 191 5.19 4.59 -7.67
CA SER A 191 5.37 3.32 -8.40
C SER A 191 6.82 3.10 -8.80
N ARG A 192 7.51 4.18 -9.19
CA ARG A 192 8.93 4.16 -9.53
C ARG A 192 9.79 3.77 -8.33
N ALA A 193 9.62 4.44 -7.20
CA ALA A 193 10.34 4.13 -5.97
C ALA A 193 10.03 2.71 -5.47
N PHE A 194 8.75 2.33 -5.45
CA PHE A 194 8.30 0.99 -5.08
C PHE A 194 8.97 -0.12 -5.91
N ALA A 195 9.00 0.04 -7.24
CA ALA A 195 9.66 -0.91 -8.12
C ALA A 195 11.20 -0.92 -7.94
N GLY A 196 11.81 0.25 -7.72
CA GLY A 196 13.23 0.39 -7.45
C GLY A 196 13.67 -0.39 -6.21
N LEU A 197 12.93 -0.22 -5.11
CA LEU A 197 13.16 -0.92 -3.85
C LEU A 197 13.03 -2.43 -3.99
N LEU A 198 12.04 -2.91 -4.76
CA LEU A 198 11.86 -4.35 -5.00
C LEU A 198 12.97 -4.96 -5.87
N ARG A 199 13.53 -4.23 -6.84
CA ARG A 199 14.64 -4.72 -7.67
C ARG A 199 15.93 -4.89 -6.88
N GLY A 200 16.17 -4.03 -5.88
CA GLY A 200 17.35 -4.08 -5.04
C GLY A 200 17.25 -5.07 -3.87
N ALA A 201 16.08 -5.63 -3.60
CA ALA A 201 15.84 -6.47 -2.45
C ALA A 201 16.07 -7.96 -2.76
N ALA A 202 16.83 -8.65 -1.91
CA ALA A 202 17.02 -10.10 -2.00
C ALA A 202 15.74 -10.87 -1.67
N GLU A 203 14.99 -10.38 -0.69
CA GLU A 203 13.65 -10.86 -0.31
C GLU A 203 12.70 -9.67 -0.20
N ARG A 204 11.42 -9.89 -0.48
CA ARG A 204 10.41 -8.82 -0.42
C ARG A 204 10.24 -8.33 1.02
N PRO A 205 10.52 -7.05 1.32
CA PRO A 205 10.24 -6.49 2.64
C PRO A 205 8.74 -6.50 2.97
N PRO A 206 8.35 -6.45 4.25
CA PRO A 206 6.96 -6.24 4.64
C PRO A 206 6.37 -5.03 3.93
N LEU A 207 5.14 -5.16 3.42
CA LEU A 207 4.58 -4.19 2.50
C LEU A 207 4.43 -2.79 3.10
N ALA A 208 4.13 -2.68 4.39
CA ALA A 208 4.07 -1.40 5.09
C ALA A 208 5.42 -0.65 5.07
N LEU A 209 6.52 -1.38 5.26
CA LEU A 209 7.86 -0.80 5.19
C LEU A 209 8.24 -0.40 3.76
N LEU A 210 7.91 -1.26 2.80
CA LEU A 210 8.12 -0.98 1.39
C LEU A 210 7.33 0.26 0.97
N HIS A 211 6.10 0.42 1.46
CA HIS A 211 5.27 1.60 1.24
C HIS A 211 5.91 2.86 1.84
N GLN A 212 6.29 2.83 3.11
CA GLN A 212 6.92 3.97 3.80
C GLN A 212 8.19 4.43 3.09
N ARG A 213 9.07 3.49 2.71
CA ARG A 213 10.31 3.80 1.99
C ARG A 213 10.03 4.35 0.59
N ALA A 214 9.07 3.77 -0.13
CA ALA A 214 8.69 4.24 -1.45
C ALA A 214 8.10 5.66 -1.39
N ALA A 215 7.28 5.96 -0.38
CA ALA A 215 6.75 7.30 -0.14
C ALA A 215 7.88 8.30 0.15
N MET A 216 8.83 7.95 1.03
CA MET A 216 9.99 8.80 1.33
C MET A 216 10.88 9.05 0.10
N GLU A 217 11.21 8.02 -0.67
CA GLU A 217 12.06 8.13 -1.87
C GLU A 217 11.36 8.93 -2.99
N ALA A 218 10.03 8.84 -3.07
CA ALA A 218 9.22 9.68 -3.95
C ALA A 218 9.00 11.11 -3.42
N GLY A 219 9.47 11.43 -2.19
CA GLY A 219 9.29 12.75 -1.56
C GLY A 219 7.84 13.04 -1.12
N LEU A 220 7.04 12.00 -0.89
CA LEU A 220 5.63 12.08 -0.51
C LEU A 220 5.45 12.07 1.03
N GLY A 221 4.38 12.68 1.52
CA GLY A 221 4.00 12.76 2.93
C GLY A 221 4.22 14.13 3.58
N SER A 222 4.75 15.11 2.84
CA SER A 222 4.93 16.49 3.32
C SER A 222 4.10 17.51 2.54
N GLY A 223 3.48 17.09 1.44
CA GLY A 223 2.65 17.91 0.58
C GLY A 223 1.15 17.64 0.78
N PRO A 224 0.33 18.08 -0.20
CA PRO A 224 -1.12 17.91 -0.13
C PRO A 224 -1.58 16.47 -0.29
N GLU A 225 -0.75 15.56 -0.83
CA GLU A 225 -1.06 14.17 -1.11
C GLU A 225 -1.58 13.36 0.08
N LEU A 226 -2.42 12.36 -0.21
CA LEU A 226 -2.92 11.39 0.77
C LEU A 226 -2.11 10.10 0.67
N LEU A 227 -1.46 9.71 1.77
CA LEU A 227 -0.84 8.39 1.88
C LEU A 227 -1.88 7.34 2.26
N LEU A 228 -1.78 6.17 1.63
CA LEU A 228 -2.62 5.00 1.86
C LEU A 228 -1.72 3.98 2.57
N ASP A 229 -1.97 3.73 3.87
CA ASP A 229 -1.04 3.00 4.74
C ASP A 229 -1.50 1.57 5.11
N GLY A 230 -2.31 0.93 4.26
CA GLY A 230 -2.70 -0.48 4.41
C GLY A 230 -3.71 -0.80 5.50
N ALA A 231 -4.09 0.19 6.30
CA ALA A 231 -5.18 0.10 7.26
C ALA A 231 -6.45 0.74 6.69
N GLY A 232 -7.53 -0.04 6.65
CA GLY A 232 -8.87 0.51 6.62
C GLY A 232 -9.77 -0.16 7.64
N PRO A 233 -9.91 0.36 8.87
CA PRO A 233 -11.22 0.46 9.49
C PRO A 233 -11.94 1.63 8.80
N GLY A 234 -12.77 1.32 7.80
CA GLY A 234 -13.60 2.32 7.13
C GLY A 234 -14.87 1.63 6.67
N GLU A 235 -16.00 2.16 7.11
CA GLU A 235 -17.36 1.67 6.84
C GLU A 235 -17.53 1.23 5.37
N ALA A 236 -18.23 0.11 5.20
CA ALA A 236 -18.96 -0.12 3.97
C ALA A 236 -19.85 1.10 3.73
N TYR A 237 -19.90 1.54 2.47
CA TYR A 237 -20.89 2.50 2.00
C TYR A 237 -22.26 2.20 2.63
N ALA A 238 -22.82 3.14 3.40
CA ALA A 238 -24.20 3.05 3.82
C ALA A 238 -25.06 3.12 2.55
N VAL A 239 -25.58 1.98 2.12
CA VAL A 239 -26.62 1.89 1.10
C VAL A 239 -27.84 2.61 1.67
N PRO A 240 -28.34 3.71 1.07
CA PRO A 240 -29.68 4.16 1.38
C PRO A 240 -30.65 3.07 0.91
N ASP A 241 -31.48 2.65 1.85
CA ASP A 241 -32.49 1.61 1.77
C ASP A 241 -33.05 1.36 0.36
N ALA A 242 -32.94 0.11 -0.10
CA ALA A 242 -33.56 -0.34 -1.33
C ALA A 242 -35.07 -0.49 -1.10
N ALA A 243 -35.82 0.56 -1.39
CA ALA A 243 -37.26 0.43 -1.63
C ALA A 243 -37.49 -0.45 -2.90
N PRO A 244 -38.59 -1.24 -2.93
CA PRO A 244 -38.73 -2.42 -3.79
C PRO A 244 -38.82 -2.06 -5.27
N GLY A 245 -38.13 -2.85 -6.11
CA GLY A 245 -37.97 -2.57 -7.53
C GLY A 245 -39.21 -2.86 -8.40
N PRO A 246 -39.08 -2.66 -9.72
CA PRO A 246 -39.88 -3.37 -10.69
C PRO A 246 -39.03 -4.32 -11.56
N GLU A 247 -39.56 -5.54 -11.67
CA GLU A 247 -39.49 -6.52 -12.75
C GLU A 247 -38.42 -6.34 -13.85
N VAL A 248 -37.47 -7.27 -13.86
CA VAL A 248 -36.72 -7.60 -15.08
C VAL A 248 -37.48 -8.72 -15.78
N ALA A 249 -38.31 -8.34 -16.75
CA ALA A 249 -38.91 -9.25 -17.70
C ALA A 249 -37.83 -9.90 -18.57
N GLY A 250 -38.08 -11.16 -18.92
CA GLY A 250 -37.11 -12.11 -19.45
C GLY A 250 -36.40 -11.70 -20.74
N TRP A 251 -35.16 -12.19 -20.86
CA TRP A 251 -34.76 -12.88 -22.07
C TRP A 251 -33.90 -14.09 -21.72
N ALA A 252 -34.55 -15.25 -21.74
CA ALA A 252 -33.88 -16.52 -21.94
C ALA A 252 -33.73 -16.76 -23.45
N GLY A 253 -32.60 -17.36 -23.82
CA GLY A 253 -32.47 -18.15 -25.04
C GLY A 253 -31.69 -17.50 -26.17
N GLN A 254 -30.39 -17.82 -26.27
CA GLN A 254 -30.00 -18.84 -27.25
C GLN A 254 -28.56 -19.32 -27.08
N THR A 255 -28.49 -20.65 -27.03
CA THR A 255 -27.34 -21.53 -27.05
C THR A 255 -26.65 -21.53 -28.41
N GLY A 256 -25.32 -21.65 -28.44
CA GLY A 256 -24.54 -21.99 -29.63
C GLY A 256 -23.16 -22.52 -29.24
N SER A 257 -23.00 -23.83 -29.32
CA SER A 257 -21.84 -24.61 -28.91
C SER A 257 -20.86 -24.86 -30.07
N ALA A 258 -19.59 -25.03 -29.68
CA ALA A 258 -18.52 -25.83 -30.31
C ALA A 258 -17.78 -25.32 -31.57
N GLY A 259 -16.45 -25.51 -31.54
CA GLY A 259 -15.59 -25.50 -32.71
C GLY A 259 -14.11 -25.30 -32.40
N ALA A 260 -13.37 -26.40 -32.18
CA ALA A 260 -11.92 -26.44 -32.04
C ALA A 260 -11.19 -26.46 -33.40
N ALA A 261 -10.00 -25.84 -33.49
CA ALA A 261 -8.84 -26.11 -34.37
C ALA A 261 -7.99 -24.82 -34.40
N GLY A 262 -6.77 -24.74 -33.88
CA GLY A 262 -5.52 -25.35 -34.37
C GLY A 262 -4.51 -24.22 -34.67
N PRO A 263 -3.26 -24.23 -34.17
CA PRO A 263 -2.37 -23.07 -34.27
C PRO A 263 -1.57 -23.06 -35.58
N VAL A 264 -1.50 -21.91 -36.24
CA VAL A 264 -0.63 -21.67 -37.41
C VAL A 264 0.63 -20.94 -36.95
N ALA A 265 1.78 -21.55 -37.26
CA ALA A 265 3.12 -21.05 -36.98
C ALA A 265 3.50 -19.86 -37.89
N VAL A 266 4.21 -18.87 -37.35
CA VAL A 266 4.97 -17.89 -38.13
C VAL A 266 6.36 -17.72 -37.50
N THR A 267 7.37 -18.14 -38.26
CA THR A 267 8.81 -17.96 -38.05
C THR A 267 9.27 -16.52 -38.32
N PRO A 268 10.33 -16.02 -37.67
CA PRO A 268 10.86 -14.66 -37.87
C PRO A 268 11.89 -14.59 -39.01
N PRO A 269 12.06 -13.44 -39.70
CA PRO A 269 13.20 -13.25 -40.59
C PRO A 269 14.42 -12.63 -39.89
N ARG A 270 15.56 -13.04 -40.43
CA ARG A 270 16.98 -12.86 -40.06
C ARG A 270 17.52 -11.52 -40.58
N MET A 271 18.42 -10.88 -39.83
CA MET A 271 19.44 -9.92 -40.31
C MET A 271 20.42 -10.61 -41.28
N PRO A 272 21.08 -9.89 -42.23
CA PRO A 272 22.48 -9.43 -42.05
C PRO A 272 22.86 -8.21 -42.97
N PRO A 273 24.14 -7.94 -43.34
CA PRO A 273 25.25 -7.35 -42.55
C PRO A 273 25.95 -6.14 -43.26
N GLY A 274 26.98 -5.52 -42.62
CA GLY A 274 28.11 -4.90 -43.36
C GLY A 274 28.70 -3.56 -42.84
N PRO A 275 30.01 -3.47 -42.51
CA PRO A 275 30.82 -2.25 -42.27
C PRO A 275 31.65 -1.85 -43.55
N PRO A 276 32.69 -0.96 -43.61
CA PRO A 276 33.49 -0.32 -42.54
C PRO A 276 34.07 1.14 -42.79
N GLU A 277 35.02 1.54 -41.91
CA GLU A 277 36.20 2.47 -42.07
C GLU A 277 36.05 4.01 -42.03
N SER A 278 36.64 4.70 -41.03
CA SER A 278 37.98 5.39 -40.95
C SER A 278 37.90 6.87 -41.37
N PHE A 279 38.44 7.86 -40.64
CA PHE A 279 39.84 8.35 -40.73
C PHE A 279 40.22 9.27 -39.54
N LEU A 280 41.55 9.37 -39.34
CA LEU A 280 42.31 10.06 -38.29
C LEU A 280 42.67 11.53 -38.60
N SER A 281 43.21 12.18 -37.55
CA SER A 281 44.23 13.25 -37.53
C SER A 281 43.70 14.69 -37.56
N ALA A 282 44.31 15.72 -36.97
CA ALA A 282 45.37 15.94 -35.97
C ALA A 282 45.46 17.47 -35.83
N ASP A 283 45.80 17.97 -34.65
CA ASP A 283 46.06 19.39 -34.32
C ASP A 283 47.25 19.98 -35.13
N PRO A 284 47.38 21.31 -35.35
CA PRO A 284 48.11 22.12 -34.35
C PRO A 284 47.73 23.62 -34.22
N ARG A 285 48.05 24.19 -33.04
CA ARG A 285 48.09 25.64 -32.69
C ARG A 285 49.14 26.46 -33.47
N PRO A 286 48.95 27.79 -33.57
CA PRO A 286 49.78 28.74 -32.77
C PRO A 286 49.01 29.99 -32.22
N ALA A 287 49.67 30.73 -31.32
CA ALA A 287 49.18 31.88 -30.51
C ALA A 287 49.62 33.27 -31.06
N PRO A 288 49.54 34.39 -30.30
CA PRO A 288 48.43 35.34 -30.09
C PRO A 288 48.71 36.76 -30.68
N PRO A 289 47.80 37.76 -30.51
CA PRO A 289 48.25 38.97 -29.79
C PRO A 289 47.21 39.69 -28.89
N SER A 290 47.72 40.16 -27.75
CA SER A 290 47.55 41.43 -27.01
C SER A 290 46.20 42.18 -26.90
N LEU A 291 45.68 42.16 -25.67
CA LEU A 291 45.27 43.28 -24.79
C LEU A 291 44.45 44.46 -25.36
N ARG A 292 43.19 44.53 -24.90
CA ARG A 292 42.46 45.79 -24.67
C ARG A 292 41.57 45.64 -23.41
N PRO A 293 41.56 46.59 -22.45
CA PRO A 293 40.77 46.47 -21.23
C PRO A 293 39.35 47.02 -21.42
N PRO A 294 38.35 46.45 -20.72
CA PRO A 294 37.29 47.28 -20.16
C PRO A 294 36.88 46.89 -18.73
N GLN A 295 36.84 47.93 -17.89
CA GLN A 295 35.90 48.26 -16.80
C GLN A 295 35.40 47.21 -15.77
N PRO A 296 35.33 47.59 -14.48
CA PRO A 296 34.92 46.70 -13.39
C PRO A 296 33.41 46.44 -13.43
N THR A 297 33.02 45.17 -13.55
CA THR A 297 31.67 44.68 -13.25
C THR A 297 31.74 43.80 -12.02
N HIS A 298 30.91 44.15 -11.03
CA HIS A 298 30.74 43.45 -9.76
C HIS A 298 30.51 41.94 -9.97
N ALA A 299 31.39 41.11 -9.42
CA ALA A 299 31.15 39.68 -9.30
C ALA A 299 30.02 39.43 -8.29
N PRO A 300 29.04 38.55 -8.57
CA PRO A 300 28.09 38.09 -7.56
C PRO A 300 28.83 37.28 -6.49
N LEU A 301 28.64 37.64 -5.23
CA LEU A 301 29.09 36.82 -4.09
C LEU A 301 28.52 35.40 -4.22
N PRO A 302 29.29 34.34 -3.87
CA PRO A 302 28.77 32.99 -3.80
C PRO A 302 27.60 32.95 -2.79
N PRO A 303 26.50 32.23 -3.09
CA PRO A 303 25.42 32.08 -2.13
C PRO A 303 25.96 31.40 -0.86
N PRO A 304 25.51 31.81 0.34
CA PRO A 304 25.89 31.12 1.56
C PRO A 304 25.51 29.64 1.47
N PRO A 305 26.29 28.72 2.07
CA PRO A 305 25.91 27.31 2.10
C PRO A 305 24.50 27.20 2.69
N ARG A 306 23.57 26.60 1.95
CA ARG A 306 22.24 26.27 2.49
C ARG A 306 22.49 25.42 3.72
N ARG A 307 22.11 25.93 4.90
CA ARG A 307 21.94 25.08 6.08
C ARG A 307 21.01 23.95 5.67
N ALA A 308 21.50 22.72 5.75
CA ALA A 308 20.65 21.54 5.68
C ALA A 308 19.53 21.72 6.72
N PRO A 309 18.28 21.36 6.41
CA PRO A 309 17.23 21.37 7.42
C PRO A 309 17.71 20.53 8.60
N VAL A 310 17.76 21.13 9.78
CA VAL A 310 18.05 20.40 11.02
C VAL A 310 16.92 19.40 11.16
N ALA A 311 17.22 18.11 10.95
CA ALA A 311 16.23 17.06 11.15
C ALA A 311 15.71 17.17 12.58
N ASP A 312 14.39 17.09 12.75
CA ASP A 312 13.78 16.99 14.07
C ASP A 312 14.45 15.83 14.84
N PRO A 313 15.09 16.09 16.00
CA PRO A 313 15.80 15.07 16.77
C PRO A 313 14.92 13.86 17.12
N LEU A 314 13.62 14.07 17.33
CA LEU A 314 12.67 13.00 17.61
C LEU A 314 12.41 12.15 16.35
N ALA A 315 12.26 12.79 15.19
CA ALA A 315 12.11 12.08 13.92
C ALA A 315 13.37 11.26 13.55
N ALA A 316 14.56 11.81 13.81
CA ALA A 316 15.83 11.10 13.62
C ALA A 316 15.96 9.90 14.56
N THR A 317 15.49 10.04 15.81
CA THR A 317 15.45 8.95 16.79
C THR A 317 14.54 7.81 16.35
N HIS A 318 13.32 8.13 15.91
CA HIS A 318 12.40 7.13 15.34
C HIS A 318 13.02 6.43 14.14
N ALA A 319 13.65 7.18 13.23
CA ALA A 319 14.29 6.62 12.06
C ALA A 319 15.37 5.60 12.43
N ALA A 320 16.23 5.91 13.41
CA ALA A 320 17.28 5.00 13.87
C ALA A 320 16.73 3.71 14.52
N ILE A 321 15.68 3.83 15.35
CA ILE A 321 15.02 2.69 15.99
C ILE A 321 14.39 1.76 14.93
N PHE A 322 13.64 2.33 13.99
CA PHE A 322 13.02 1.55 12.93
C PHE A 322 14.05 0.98 11.96
N GLU A 323 15.14 1.68 11.67
CA GLU A 323 16.24 1.15 10.86
C GLU A 323 16.87 -0.09 11.52
N ALA A 324 17.16 -0.03 12.82
CA ALA A 324 17.67 -1.18 13.58
C ALA A 324 16.68 -2.36 13.54
N ALA A 325 15.39 -2.09 13.76
CA ALA A 325 14.36 -3.12 13.71
C ALA A 325 14.29 -3.78 12.33
N ASN A 326 14.25 -2.98 11.27
CA ASN A 326 14.14 -3.46 9.90
C ASN A 326 15.41 -4.14 9.38
N SER A 327 16.55 -3.91 10.03
CA SER A 327 17.81 -4.60 9.75
C SER A 327 17.93 -5.95 10.49
N GLY A 328 16.84 -6.42 11.12
CA GLY A 328 16.84 -7.64 11.94
C GLY A 328 17.48 -7.45 13.32
N ARG A 329 17.94 -6.25 13.67
CA ARG A 329 18.51 -5.91 14.98
C ARG A 329 17.38 -5.57 15.96
N HIS A 330 16.44 -6.50 16.09
CA HIS A 330 15.22 -6.30 16.89
C HIS A 330 15.53 -6.03 18.37
N SER A 331 16.56 -6.68 18.91
CA SER A 331 17.01 -6.45 20.30
C SER A 331 17.52 -5.02 20.49
N GLU A 332 18.33 -4.52 19.55
CA GLU A 332 18.86 -3.16 19.58
C GLU A 332 17.72 -2.13 19.48
N ALA A 333 16.82 -2.30 18.51
CA ALA A 333 15.66 -1.42 18.37
C ALA A 333 14.77 -1.41 19.62
N ALA A 334 14.52 -2.59 20.21
CA ALA A 334 13.76 -2.71 21.44
C ALA A 334 14.46 -2.03 22.62
N SER A 335 15.79 -2.15 22.74
CA SER A 335 16.58 -1.45 23.77
C SER A 335 16.55 0.06 23.60
N MET A 336 16.68 0.57 22.37
CA MET A 336 16.59 2.00 22.08
C MET A 336 15.20 2.55 22.42
N ALA A 337 14.12 1.88 21.99
CA ALA A 337 12.75 2.31 22.31
C ALA A 337 12.46 2.22 23.82
N ALA A 338 12.96 1.19 24.51
CA ALA A 338 12.83 1.07 25.96
C ALA A 338 13.62 2.15 26.72
N PHE A 339 14.77 2.58 26.20
CA PHE A 339 15.51 3.71 26.76
C PHE A 339 14.68 5.00 26.71
N TRP A 340 14.07 5.31 25.56
CA TRP A 340 13.25 6.51 25.41
C TRP A 340 11.94 6.47 26.18
N GLU A 341 11.31 5.30 26.28
CA GLU A 341 10.21 5.09 27.22
C GLU A 341 10.65 5.41 28.66
N GLN A 342 11.77 4.85 29.13
CA GLN A 342 12.28 5.13 30.48
C GLN A 342 12.59 6.62 30.70
N GLU A 343 13.06 7.32 29.67
CA GLU A 343 13.27 8.77 29.73
C GLU A 343 11.94 9.52 29.86
N ALA A 344 10.95 9.20 29.02
CA ALA A 344 9.62 9.79 29.07
C ALA A 344 8.89 9.50 30.40
N LEU A 345 9.04 8.28 30.93
CA LEU A 345 8.53 7.89 32.25
C LEU A 345 9.15 8.75 33.36
N ARG A 346 10.46 9.04 33.28
CA ARG A 346 11.15 9.88 34.27
C ARG A 346 10.79 11.36 34.14
N ALA A 347 10.65 11.86 32.92
CA ALA A 347 10.43 13.29 32.66
C ALA A 347 8.95 13.70 32.80
N ALA A 348 8.03 12.92 32.25
CA ALA A 348 6.62 13.29 32.10
C ALA A 348 5.66 12.32 32.82
N GLY A 349 6.15 11.16 33.28
CA GLY A 349 5.37 10.19 34.04
C GLY A 349 4.68 9.12 33.19
N PRO A 350 4.13 8.07 33.84
CA PRO A 350 3.67 6.83 33.19
C PRO A 350 2.42 6.93 32.33
N ARG A 351 1.67 8.05 32.41
CA ARG A 351 0.45 8.27 31.62
C ARG A 351 0.55 9.49 30.70
N SER A 352 1.76 10.03 30.55
CA SER A 352 2.00 11.11 29.60
C SER A 352 1.85 10.63 28.16
N ASP A 353 1.46 11.53 27.26
CA ASP A 353 1.36 11.23 25.82
C ASP A 353 2.70 10.72 25.27
N GLU A 354 3.82 11.23 25.78
CA GLU A 354 5.16 10.81 25.37
C GLU A 354 5.48 9.37 25.82
N ALA A 355 5.14 8.99 27.07
CA ALA A 355 5.34 7.62 27.53
C ALA A 355 4.42 6.63 26.79
N ILE A 356 3.17 7.04 26.53
CA ILE A 356 2.20 6.25 25.75
C ILE A 356 2.70 6.06 24.32
N HIS A 357 3.20 7.12 23.68
CA HIS A 357 3.78 7.06 22.34
C HIS A 357 4.95 6.07 22.25
N TRP A 358 5.89 6.10 23.21
CA TRP A 358 6.99 5.13 23.21
C TRP A 358 6.54 3.69 23.49
N LEU A 359 5.47 3.51 24.26
CA LEU A 359 4.84 2.21 24.47
C LEU A 359 4.20 1.67 23.18
N GLU A 360 3.57 2.52 22.37
CA GLU A 360 3.05 2.20 21.03
C GLU A 360 4.18 1.77 20.08
N VAL A 361 5.28 2.54 20.05
CA VAL A 361 6.47 2.19 19.25
C VAL A 361 7.00 0.81 19.64
N ARG A 362 7.12 0.51 20.93
CA ARG A 362 7.55 -0.83 21.41
C ARG A 362 6.58 -1.95 21.00
N ALA A 363 5.28 -1.67 20.99
CA ALA A 363 4.26 -2.62 20.55
C ALA A 363 4.43 -2.96 19.06
N ASP A 364 4.69 -1.95 18.23
CA ASP A 364 4.97 -2.13 16.81
C ASP A 364 6.30 -2.84 16.53
N LEU A 365 7.34 -2.54 17.30
CA LEU A 365 8.62 -3.26 17.21
C LEU A 365 8.48 -4.74 17.55
N SER A 366 7.68 -5.07 18.57
CA SER A 366 7.40 -6.47 18.95
C SER A 366 6.65 -7.21 17.85
N ARG A 367 5.72 -6.53 17.17
CA ARG A 367 5.03 -7.05 15.99
C ARG A 367 5.99 -7.28 14.82
N ILE A 368 6.90 -6.34 14.54
CA ILE A 368 7.92 -6.47 13.49
C ILE A 368 8.87 -7.63 13.79
N ALA A 369 9.24 -7.81 15.06
CA ALA A 369 10.08 -8.91 15.52
C ALA A 369 9.38 -10.29 15.49
N GLY A 370 8.09 -10.35 15.13
CA GLY A 370 7.33 -11.59 15.07
C GLY A 370 6.88 -12.13 16.43
N ASP A 371 6.80 -11.29 17.48
CA ASP A 371 6.24 -11.65 18.78
C ASP A 371 4.85 -11.00 18.98
N PRO A 372 3.77 -11.61 18.43
CA PRO A 372 2.42 -11.08 18.54
C PRO A 372 1.90 -11.08 19.98
N ALA A 373 2.40 -11.96 20.86
CA ALA A 373 2.00 -11.98 22.25
C ALA A 373 2.57 -10.77 23.00
N ARG A 374 3.84 -10.45 22.77
CA ARG A 374 4.46 -9.24 23.33
C ARG A 374 3.83 -7.96 22.78
N ALA A 375 3.50 -7.94 21.48
CA ALA A 375 2.78 -6.82 20.88
C ALA A 375 1.38 -6.65 21.51
N CYS A 376 0.66 -7.74 21.75
CA CYS A 376 -0.64 -7.73 22.44
C CYS A 376 -0.52 -7.17 23.86
N GLU A 377 0.45 -7.64 24.67
CA GLU A 377 0.71 -7.11 26.02
C GLU A 377 0.90 -5.60 26.03
N LEU A 378 1.71 -5.08 25.09
CA LEU A 378 2.02 -3.66 25.01
C LEU A 378 0.80 -2.83 24.56
N TRP A 379 0.01 -3.31 23.60
CA TRP A 379 -1.24 -2.63 23.21
C TRP A 379 -2.30 -2.63 24.31
N LEU A 380 -2.37 -3.68 25.14
CA LEU A 380 -3.21 -3.69 26.35
C LEU A 380 -2.75 -2.60 27.34
N ALA A 381 -1.43 -2.45 27.53
CA ALA A 381 -0.86 -1.43 28.39
C ALA A 381 -1.07 0.00 27.85
N VAL A 382 -1.03 0.21 26.52
CA VAL A 382 -1.40 1.48 25.87
C VAL A 382 -2.85 1.85 26.18
N ALA A 383 -3.77 0.91 25.99
CA ALA A 383 -5.20 1.13 26.25
C ALA A 383 -5.45 1.47 27.73
N ASP A 384 -4.80 0.76 28.66
CA ASP A 384 -4.91 1.02 30.09
C ASP A 384 -4.32 2.38 30.49
N ALA A 385 -3.16 2.76 29.93
CA ALA A 385 -2.53 4.06 30.19
C ALA A 385 -3.42 5.23 29.73
N ARG A 386 -4.01 5.12 28.53
CA ARG A 386 -4.95 6.14 27.98
C ARG A 386 -6.22 6.27 28.83
N LEU A 387 -6.84 5.15 29.20
CA LEU A 387 -8.01 5.14 30.10
C LEU A 387 -7.66 5.72 31.47
N GLY A 388 -6.49 5.40 32.00
CA GLY A 388 -5.99 5.95 33.26
C GLY A 388 -5.63 7.45 33.19
N ASN A 389 -5.40 7.98 31.99
CA ASN A 389 -5.20 9.42 31.74
C ASN A 389 -6.54 10.18 31.60
N GLY A 390 -7.68 9.50 31.75
CA GLY A 390 -9.01 10.09 31.69
C GLY A 390 -9.58 10.20 30.27
N GLU A 391 -8.94 9.58 29.25
CA GLU A 391 -9.54 9.50 27.92
C GLU A 391 -10.86 8.71 27.98
N PRO A 392 -11.93 9.20 27.32
CA PRO A 392 -13.21 8.51 27.35
C PRO A 392 -13.14 7.17 26.61
N VAL A 393 -13.94 6.19 27.05
CA VAL A 393 -13.95 4.83 26.48
C VAL A 393 -14.25 4.77 24.97
N GLY A 394 -14.92 5.79 24.43
CA GLY A 394 -15.20 5.92 22.99
C GLY A 394 -14.19 6.79 22.24
N HIS A 395 -13.07 7.16 22.86
CA HIS A 395 -12.02 7.92 22.20
C HIS A 395 -11.37 7.05 21.10
N PRO A 396 -11.17 7.57 19.86
CA PRO A 396 -10.63 6.77 18.75
C PRO A 396 -9.28 6.10 19.06
N GLU A 397 -8.40 6.74 19.83
CA GLU A 397 -7.10 6.17 20.19
C GLU A 397 -7.21 5.02 21.21
N VAL A 398 -8.15 5.12 22.15
CA VAL A 398 -8.48 4.03 23.08
C VAL A 398 -9.08 2.85 22.33
N GLU A 399 -10.05 3.11 21.45
CA GLU A 399 -10.65 2.07 20.58
C GLU A 399 -9.59 1.40 19.71
N GLY A 400 -8.72 2.20 19.08
CA GLY A 400 -7.63 1.75 18.22
C GLY A 400 -6.61 0.87 18.96
N ALA A 401 -6.24 1.23 20.19
CA ALA A 401 -5.35 0.42 21.01
C ALA A 401 -5.95 -0.95 21.36
N VAL A 402 -7.23 -1.00 21.74
CA VAL A 402 -7.92 -2.27 22.04
C VAL A 402 -8.12 -3.12 20.78
N ASP A 403 -8.41 -2.49 19.63
CA ASP A 403 -8.50 -3.17 18.34
C ASP A 403 -7.16 -3.80 17.93
N ARG A 404 -6.04 -3.07 18.09
CA ARG A 404 -4.69 -3.60 17.82
C ARG A 404 -4.31 -4.71 18.79
N ALA A 405 -4.62 -4.59 20.08
CA ALA A 405 -4.41 -5.65 21.06
C ALA A 405 -5.17 -6.93 20.67
N HIS A 406 -6.44 -6.82 20.29
CA HIS A 406 -7.25 -7.94 19.82
C HIS A 406 -6.66 -8.55 18.56
N HIS A 407 -6.31 -7.72 17.56
CA HIS A 407 -5.69 -8.19 16.33
C HIS A 407 -4.42 -9.01 16.62
N GLN A 408 -3.48 -8.49 17.42
CA GLN A 408 -2.25 -9.22 17.75
C GLN A 408 -2.54 -10.52 18.50
N TRP A 409 -3.49 -10.52 19.44
CA TRP A 409 -3.89 -11.71 20.17
C TRP A 409 -4.31 -12.85 19.23
N GLN A 410 -5.00 -12.55 18.12
CA GLN A 410 -5.45 -13.55 17.13
C GLN A 410 -4.29 -14.33 16.49
N PHE A 411 -3.11 -13.73 16.40
CA PHE A 411 -1.91 -14.36 15.81
C PHE A 411 -1.02 -15.07 16.84
N VAL A 412 -1.36 -15.03 18.13
CA VAL A 412 -0.61 -15.76 19.17
C VAL A 412 -0.84 -17.27 19.01
N GLN A 413 0.21 -17.98 18.61
CA GLN A 413 0.19 -19.44 18.40
C GLN A 413 0.40 -20.22 19.70
N ASP A 414 1.20 -19.68 20.63
CA ASP A 414 1.41 -20.28 21.94
C ASP A 414 0.11 -20.22 22.74
N ARG A 415 -0.48 -21.39 22.97
CA ARG A 415 -1.76 -21.55 23.63
C ARG A 415 -1.74 -21.08 25.08
N ALA A 416 -0.62 -21.23 25.79
CA ALA A 416 -0.48 -20.78 27.18
C ALA A 416 -0.42 -19.26 27.23
N ARG A 417 0.41 -18.62 26.37
CA ARG A 417 0.49 -17.16 26.27
C ARG A 417 -0.84 -16.54 25.80
N ALA A 418 -1.48 -17.15 24.80
CA ALA A 418 -2.79 -16.71 24.34
C ALA A 418 -3.85 -16.83 25.45
N GLY A 419 -3.81 -17.91 26.24
CA GLY A 419 -4.69 -18.11 27.39
C GLY A 419 -4.51 -17.05 28.49
N ALA A 420 -3.25 -16.68 28.80
CA ALA A 420 -2.93 -15.65 29.80
C ALA A 420 -3.45 -14.26 29.39
N LEU A 421 -3.37 -13.92 28.10
CA LEU A 421 -3.79 -12.62 27.56
C LEU A 421 -5.31 -12.51 27.34
N ALA A 422 -6.03 -13.64 27.34
CA ALA A 422 -7.46 -13.65 27.05
C ALA A 422 -8.28 -12.87 28.09
N LEU A 423 -7.99 -13.02 29.39
CA LEU A 423 -8.74 -12.35 30.44
C LEU A 423 -8.56 -10.81 30.42
N PRO A 424 -7.32 -10.27 30.39
CA PRO A 424 -7.12 -8.82 30.25
C PRO A 424 -7.79 -8.24 29.00
N LEU A 425 -7.71 -8.94 27.87
CA LEU A 425 -8.34 -8.50 26.63
C LEU A 425 -9.87 -8.50 26.71
N MET A 426 -10.48 -9.49 27.36
CA MET A 426 -11.94 -9.55 27.58
C MET A 426 -12.42 -8.41 28.48
N GLU A 427 -11.66 -8.06 29.52
CA GLU A 427 -11.97 -6.95 30.41
C GLU A 427 -11.90 -5.60 29.70
N LEU A 428 -10.83 -5.36 28.92
CA LEU A 428 -10.73 -4.15 28.13
C LEU A 428 -11.82 -4.07 27.06
N ARG A 429 -12.15 -5.20 26.40
CA ARG A 429 -13.18 -5.23 25.36
C ARG A 429 -14.61 -5.13 25.89
N SER A 430 -14.87 -5.44 27.16
CA SER A 430 -16.18 -5.20 27.77
C SER A 430 -16.38 -3.72 28.11
N ARG A 431 -15.31 -3.01 28.47
CA ARG A 431 -15.29 -1.56 28.71
C ARG A 431 -15.29 -0.76 27.41
N VAL A 432 -14.61 -1.27 26.39
CA VAL A 432 -14.43 -0.67 25.06
C VAL A 432 -14.90 -1.67 24.00
N PRO A 433 -16.22 -1.77 23.75
CA PRO A 433 -16.76 -2.73 22.79
C PRO A 433 -16.29 -2.45 21.35
N GLY A 434 -15.96 -1.19 21.06
CA GLY A 434 -15.61 -0.69 19.72
C GLY A 434 -16.85 -0.61 18.81
N ARG A 435 -16.65 -0.15 17.58
CA ARG A 435 -17.74 0.13 16.63
C ARG A 435 -18.36 -1.11 15.98
N LYS A 436 -17.66 -2.25 16.02
CA LYS A 436 -18.12 -3.52 15.43
C LYS A 436 -18.76 -4.41 16.51
N PRO A 437 -20.04 -4.79 16.37
CA PRO A 437 -20.65 -5.76 17.28
C PRO A 437 -19.96 -7.13 17.14
N GLY A 438 -19.87 -7.90 18.22
CA GLY A 438 -19.37 -9.28 18.19
C GLY A 438 -17.88 -9.47 18.52
N ALA A 439 -17.11 -8.39 18.74
CA ALA A 439 -15.68 -8.48 19.01
C ALA A 439 -15.38 -9.16 20.36
N LEU A 440 -16.14 -8.84 21.41
CA LEU A 440 -16.00 -9.48 22.73
C LEU A 440 -16.39 -10.97 22.66
N GLU A 441 -17.45 -11.28 21.92
CA GLU A 441 -17.92 -12.65 21.69
C GLU A 441 -16.88 -13.48 20.92
N ALA A 442 -16.18 -12.86 19.95
CA ALA A 442 -15.08 -13.52 19.24
C ALA A 442 -13.92 -13.88 20.16
N VAL A 443 -13.55 -12.97 21.08
CA VAL A 443 -12.51 -13.24 22.09
C VAL A 443 -12.95 -14.37 23.02
N ARG A 444 -14.21 -14.34 23.52
CA ARG A 444 -14.77 -15.40 24.38
C ARG A 444 -14.73 -16.78 23.70
N ARG A 445 -15.23 -16.89 22.47
CA ARG A 445 -15.23 -18.15 21.72
C ARG A 445 -13.83 -18.72 21.54
N ARG A 446 -12.85 -17.88 21.18
CA ARG A 446 -11.47 -18.34 21.02
C ARG A 446 -10.83 -18.70 22.37
N ALA A 447 -11.09 -17.96 23.43
CA ALA A 447 -10.59 -18.27 24.78
C ALA A 447 -11.12 -19.63 25.27
N GLU A 448 -12.38 -19.97 24.97
CA GLU A 448 -12.96 -21.28 25.24
C GLU A 448 -12.24 -22.40 24.46
N LEU A 449 -11.97 -22.18 23.16
CA LEU A 449 -11.18 -23.11 22.34
C LEU A 449 -9.74 -23.29 22.87
N LEU A 450 -9.15 -22.22 23.42
CA LEU A 450 -7.83 -22.22 24.07
C LEU A 450 -7.83 -22.86 25.47
N ARG A 451 -9.00 -23.15 26.06
CA ARG A 451 -9.14 -23.94 27.29
C ARG A 451 -9.50 -25.41 27.03
N ALA A 452 -10.22 -25.71 25.94
CA ALA A 452 -10.63 -27.08 25.60
C ALA A 452 -9.43 -27.99 25.26
N PRO A 453 -9.21 -29.14 25.93
CA PRO A 453 -8.03 -29.98 25.71
C PRO A 453 -7.87 -30.35 24.23
N ALA A 454 -6.63 -30.36 23.74
CA ALA A 454 -6.32 -30.69 22.34
C ALA A 454 -6.93 -32.07 22.04
N ARG A 455 -7.90 -32.12 21.12
CA ARG A 455 -8.48 -33.40 20.66
C ARG A 455 -7.41 -34.14 19.87
N THR A 456 -6.77 -35.10 20.52
CA THR A 456 -5.94 -36.12 19.87
C THR A 456 -6.81 -36.85 18.84
N ARG A 457 -6.44 -36.77 17.57
CA ARG A 457 -6.96 -37.65 16.52
C ARG A 457 -6.10 -38.90 16.46
#